data_AF-A0A2D7DX96-F1
#
_entry.id   AF-A0A2D7DX96-F1
#
_cell.length_a   1.000
_cell.length_b   1.000
_cell.length_c   1.000
_cell.angle_alpha   90.00
_cell.angle_beta   90.00
_cell.angle_gamma   90.00
#
_symmetry.space_group_name_H-M   'P 1'
#
loop_
_entity.id
_entity.type
_entity.pdbx_description
1 polymer ?
#
loop_
_entity_poly.entity_id
_entity_poly.type
_entity_poly.pdbx_seq_one_letter_code
_entity_poly.pdbx_strand_id
1 'polypeptide(L)'
;MNDIKSFCLPRILGYVFNPITVFVGFDDKNKAAAIIYEVSNTFNERHSYYCEINKKNIVKKRFHVSPFFNINGHYVITFTIDSNFVKLFIIYNINNQKIFKASFKGRSIEMNDKNILRIFFKNFFQNLKVTAGIHFEALKLFVKGATYIKKPKKPKNFFSEG
;
A
#
# COMPACT_ATOMS: atom_id res chain seq x y z
N MET A 1 5.89 11.93 -20.38
CA MET A 1 5.96 11.29 -19.03
C MET A 1 7.43 11.24 -18.69
N ASN A 2 7.87 12.22 -17.91
CA ASN A 2 9.30 12.54 -17.79
C ASN A 2 9.89 12.07 -16.46
N ASP A 3 9.05 11.76 -15.47
CA ASP A 3 9.50 11.32 -14.15
C ASP A 3 8.50 10.34 -13.51
N ILE A 4 9.01 9.43 -12.67
CA ILE A 4 8.25 8.46 -11.89
C ILE A 4 8.78 8.47 -10.47
N LYS A 5 7.89 8.74 -9.49
CA LYS A 5 8.23 8.65 -8.07
C LYS A 5 7.49 7.48 -7.43
N SER A 6 8.17 6.78 -6.53
CA SER A 6 7.58 5.69 -5.75
C SER A 6 7.52 6.04 -4.26
N PHE A 7 6.37 5.83 -3.64
CA PHE A 7 6.20 5.82 -2.20
C PHE A 7 6.15 4.37 -1.71
N CYS A 8 7.22 3.94 -1.04
CA CYS A 8 7.43 2.59 -0.52
C CYS A 8 8.45 2.58 0.63
N LEU A 9 8.61 1.45 1.30
CA LEU A 9 9.73 1.23 2.21
C LEU A 9 10.99 0.84 1.43
N PRO A 10 12.16 1.37 1.80
CA PRO A 10 13.42 0.95 1.23
C PRO A 10 13.79 -0.46 1.69
N ARG A 11 14.55 -1.17 0.85
CA ARG A 11 15.14 -2.46 1.22
C ARG A 11 16.27 -2.23 2.21
N ILE A 12 16.25 -2.97 3.31
CA ILE A 12 17.28 -2.92 4.36
C ILE A 12 17.81 -4.34 4.54
N LEU A 13 19.15 -4.51 4.42
CA LEU A 13 19.83 -5.82 4.51
C LEU A 13 19.23 -6.91 3.61
N GLY A 14 18.88 -6.55 2.38
CA GLY A 14 18.32 -7.50 1.41
C GLY A 14 16.82 -7.83 1.61
N TYR A 15 16.20 -7.40 2.72
CA TYR A 15 14.80 -7.70 3.02
C TYR A 15 13.90 -6.47 2.86
N VAL A 16 12.73 -6.69 2.25
CA VAL A 16 11.65 -5.71 2.14
C VAL A 16 10.31 -6.41 1.98
N PHE A 17 9.30 -5.90 2.67
CA PHE A 17 7.91 -6.25 2.38
C PHE A 17 7.09 -4.95 2.35
N ASN A 18 6.59 -4.60 1.18
CA ASN A 18 5.72 -3.45 0.96
C ASN A 18 4.27 -3.93 0.76
N PRO A 19 3.39 -3.85 1.78
CA PRO A 19 1.98 -4.22 1.63
C PRO A 19 1.30 -3.41 0.52
N ILE A 20 1.74 -2.17 0.35
CA ILE A 20 1.38 -1.30 -0.75
C ILE A 20 2.60 -0.48 -1.17
N THR A 21 2.76 -0.31 -2.49
CA THR A 21 3.66 0.66 -3.12
C THR A 21 2.82 1.57 -4.01
N VAL A 22 3.06 2.88 -3.93
CA VAL A 22 2.36 3.85 -4.78
C VAL A 22 3.35 4.40 -5.80
N PHE A 23 3.09 4.22 -7.08
CA PHE A 23 3.84 4.86 -8.16
C PHE A 23 3.07 6.05 -8.70
N VAL A 24 3.75 7.18 -8.87
CA VAL A 24 3.18 8.42 -9.41
C VAL A 24 3.98 8.82 -10.63
N GLY A 25 3.32 8.86 -11.79
CA GLY A 25 3.90 9.35 -13.03
C GLY A 25 3.66 10.86 -13.17
N PHE A 26 4.67 11.59 -13.63
CA PHE A 26 4.61 13.04 -13.86
C PHE A 26 4.69 13.36 -15.36
N ASP A 27 3.90 14.34 -15.77
CA ASP A 27 3.95 14.91 -17.11
C ASP A 27 5.14 15.87 -17.28
N ASP A 28 5.27 16.41 -18.48
CA ASP A 28 6.40 17.28 -18.85
C ASP A 28 6.32 18.65 -18.16
N LYS A 29 5.18 18.98 -17.53
CA LYS A 29 4.96 20.16 -16.70
C LYS A 29 5.13 19.86 -15.21
N ASN A 30 5.71 18.71 -14.85
CA ASN A 30 5.86 18.21 -13.48
C ASN A 30 4.53 18.07 -12.71
N LYS A 31 3.41 17.91 -13.42
CA LYS A 31 2.12 17.60 -12.80
C LYS A 31 1.95 16.10 -12.76
N ALA A 32 1.51 15.59 -11.62
CA ALA A 32 1.21 14.18 -11.50
C ALA A 32 0.05 13.83 -12.46
N ALA A 33 0.25 12.82 -13.31
CA ALA A 33 -0.63 12.48 -14.43
C ALA A 33 -1.30 11.11 -14.26
N ALA A 34 -0.63 10.19 -13.56
CA ALA A 34 -1.15 8.84 -13.31
C ALA A 34 -0.68 8.33 -11.94
N ILE A 35 -1.50 7.47 -11.32
CA ILE A 35 -1.15 6.78 -10.08
C ILE A 35 -1.40 5.28 -10.19
N ILE A 36 -0.47 4.48 -9.68
CA ILE A 36 -0.60 3.03 -9.59
C ILE A 36 -0.43 2.62 -8.13
N TYR A 37 -1.40 1.88 -7.60
CA TYR A 37 -1.34 1.23 -6.31
C TYR A 37 -0.97 -0.25 -6.51
N GLU A 38 0.29 -0.59 -6.33
CA GLU A 38 0.75 -1.99 -6.32
C GLU A 38 0.57 -2.56 -4.91
N VAL A 39 -0.25 -3.59 -4.79
CA VAL A 39 -0.55 -4.24 -3.51
C VAL A 39 0.11 -5.62 -3.49
N SER A 40 0.85 -5.90 -2.41
CA SER A 40 1.50 -7.20 -2.19
C SER A 40 0.83 -7.94 -1.05
N ASN A 41 0.80 -9.27 -1.13
CA ASN A 41 0.33 -10.12 -0.04
C ASN A 41 1.47 -10.95 0.58
N THR A 42 1.22 -11.54 1.75
CA THR A 42 2.18 -12.43 2.43
C THR A 42 2.38 -13.78 1.72
N PHE A 43 1.68 -14.02 0.61
CA PHE A 43 1.85 -15.17 -0.29
C PHE A 43 2.83 -14.88 -1.44
N ASN A 44 3.60 -13.79 -1.36
CA ASN A 44 4.54 -13.36 -2.39
C ASN A 44 3.89 -13.06 -3.75
N GLU A 45 2.61 -12.70 -3.75
CA GLU A 45 1.87 -12.27 -4.94
C GLU A 45 1.70 -10.75 -4.92
N ARG A 46 1.46 -10.19 -6.12
CA ARG A 46 1.21 -8.76 -6.33
C ARG A 46 0.09 -8.54 -7.33
N HIS A 47 -0.62 -7.42 -7.17
CA HIS A 47 -1.62 -6.92 -8.10
C HIS A 47 -1.66 -5.39 -8.07
N SER A 48 -1.83 -4.77 -9.22
CA SER A 48 -1.76 -3.32 -9.38
C SER A 48 -3.08 -2.73 -9.81
N TYR A 49 -3.49 -1.64 -9.16
CA TYR A 49 -4.66 -0.85 -9.53
C TYR A 49 -4.17 0.47 -10.11
N TYR A 50 -4.55 0.81 -11.33
CA TYR A 50 -4.25 2.13 -11.90
C TYR A 50 -5.44 3.06 -11.71
N CYS A 51 -5.19 4.32 -11.37
CA CYS A 51 -6.22 5.32 -11.19
C CYS A 51 -5.80 6.68 -11.75
N GLU A 52 -6.78 7.57 -11.90
CA GLU A 52 -6.53 8.98 -12.17
C GLU A 52 -6.01 9.71 -10.93
N ILE A 53 -5.19 10.74 -11.17
CA ILE A 53 -4.68 11.61 -10.13
C ILE A 53 -5.81 12.50 -9.54
N ASN A 54 -5.68 12.92 -8.28
CA ASN A 54 -6.53 13.93 -7.61
C ASN A 54 -8.01 13.56 -7.39
N LYS A 55 -8.39 12.29 -7.57
CA LYS A 55 -9.71 11.78 -7.20
C LYS A 55 -9.63 10.88 -5.98
N LYS A 56 -10.74 10.85 -5.23
CA LYS A 56 -11.04 9.76 -4.31
C LYS A 56 -11.29 8.52 -5.17
N ASN A 57 -10.31 7.62 -5.25
CA ASN A 57 -10.36 6.47 -6.14
C ASN A 57 -11.19 5.36 -5.52
N ILE A 58 -12.18 4.84 -6.25
CA ILE A 58 -13.08 3.78 -5.78
C ILE A 58 -12.83 2.52 -6.61
N VAL A 59 -11.86 1.71 -6.17
CA VAL A 59 -11.40 0.56 -6.94
C VAL A 59 -12.06 -0.72 -6.45
N LYS A 60 -12.57 -1.56 -7.36
CA LYS A 60 -13.11 -2.87 -6.98
C LYS A 60 -11.99 -3.74 -6.40
N LYS A 61 -12.18 -4.30 -5.20
CA LYS A 61 -11.18 -5.20 -4.60
C LYS A 61 -11.10 -6.47 -5.45
N ARG A 62 -9.94 -6.74 -6.03
CA ARG A 62 -9.71 -7.92 -6.87
C ARG A 62 -8.60 -8.82 -6.34
N PHE A 63 -7.86 -8.37 -5.35
CA PHE A 63 -6.70 -9.07 -4.81
C PHE A 63 -6.93 -9.57 -3.38
N HIS A 64 -6.48 -10.79 -3.11
CA HIS A 64 -6.57 -11.41 -1.79
C HIS A 64 -5.30 -11.12 -1.00
N VAL A 65 -5.44 -10.25 0.00
CA VAL A 65 -4.32 -9.71 0.80
C VAL A 65 -4.26 -10.22 2.22
N SER A 66 -5.36 -10.82 2.71
CA SER A 66 -5.48 -11.32 4.08
C SER A 66 -6.44 -12.50 4.09
N PRO A 67 -6.14 -13.57 4.85
CA PRO A 67 -7.03 -14.71 5.02
C PRO A 67 -8.32 -14.36 5.78
N PHE A 68 -8.43 -13.19 6.40
CA PHE A 68 -9.62 -12.76 7.17
C PHE A 68 -10.51 -11.78 6.40
N PHE A 69 -10.13 -11.37 5.19
CA PHE A 69 -10.91 -10.44 4.37
C PHE A 69 -11.26 -11.06 3.02
N ASN A 70 -12.55 -11.02 2.68
CA ASN A 70 -13.04 -11.46 1.39
C ASN A 70 -12.54 -10.52 0.26
N ILE A 71 -12.66 -10.92 -1.01
CA ILE A 71 -12.38 -10.07 -2.17
C ILE A 71 -13.57 -9.21 -2.58
N ASN A 72 -14.76 -9.44 -2.02
CA ASN A 72 -15.96 -8.66 -2.31
C ASN A 72 -15.80 -7.19 -1.93
N GLY A 73 -16.55 -6.30 -2.57
CA GLY A 73 -16.56 -4.86 -2.25
C GLY A 73 -15.51 -4.05 -2.99
N HIS A 74 -15.16 -2.89 -2.43
CA HIS A 74 -14.27 -1.91 -3.06
C HIS A 74 -13.38 -1.22 -2.03
N TYR A 75 -12.22 -0.75 -2.49
CA TYR A 75 -11.40 0.19 -1.74
C TYR A 75 -11.76 1.62 -2.12
N VAL A 76 -11.74 2.49 -1.13
CA VAL A 76 -11.71 3.94 -1.31
C VAL A 76 -10.32 4.40 -0.93
N ILE A 77 -9.55 4.84 -1.92
CA ILE A 77 -8.15 5.23 -1.77
C ILE A 77 -8.00 6.72 -2.01
N THR A 78 -7.41 7.42 -1.04
CA THR A 78 -7.01 8.82 -1.18
C THR A 78 -5.51 8.90 -0.96
N PHE A 79 -4.80 9.40 -1.96
CA PHE A 79 -3.38 9.64 -1.89
C PHE A 79 -3.10 11.11 -2.17
N THR A 80 -2.25 11.72 -1.35
CA THR A 80 -1.81 13.10 -1.50
C THR A 80 -0.30 13.12 -1.30
N ILE A 81 0.41 13.68 -2.26
CA ILE A 81 1.85 13.88 -2.21
C ILE A 81 2.16 15.33 -2.52
N ASP A 82 3.03 15.91 -1.72
CA ASP A 82 3.60 17.23 -1.87
C ASP A 82 5.10 17.14 -1.52
N SER A 83 5.87 18.15 -1.88
CA SER A 83 7.24 18.41 -1.44
C SER A 83 7.48 18.19 0.05
N ASN A 84 6.49 18.52 0.89
CA ASN A 84 6.63 18.54 2.35
C ASN A 84 6.01 17.34 3.07
N PHE A 85 5.04 16.64 2.46
CA PHE A 85 4.34 15.56 3.13
C PHE A 85 3.72 14.55 2.17
N VAL A 86 3.44 13.37 2.69
CA VAL A 86 2.67 12.34 2.01
C VAL A 86 1.57 11.83 2.93
N LYS A 87 0.38 11.60 2.36
CA LYS A 87 -0.77 11.00 3.03
C LYS A 87 -1.34 9.91 2.15
N LEU A 88 -1.64 8.77 2.75
CA LEU A 88 -2.35 7.67 2.13
C LEU A 88 -3.47 7.25 3.07
N PHE A 89 -4.69 7.20 2.56
CA PHE A 89 -5.85 6.67 3.27
C PHE A 89 -6.49 5.59 2.42
N ILE A 90 -6.78 4.44 3.04
CA ILE A 90 -7.44 3.31 2.41
C ILE A 90 -8.60 2.92 3.30
N ILE A 91 -9.80 2.88 2.74
CA ILE A 91 -10.99 2.32 3.38
C ILE A 91 -11.43 1.13 2.54
N TYR A 92 -11.64 -0.02 3.17
CA TYR A 92 -12.24 -1.18 2.54
C TYR A 92 -13.72 -1.27 2.93
N ASN A 93 -14.61 -1.24 1.94
CA ASN A 93 -16.04 -1.31 2.14
C ASN A 93 -16.64 -2.58 1.53
N ILE A 94 -17.61 -3.16 2.23
CA ILE A 94 -18.51 -4.19 1.71
C ILE A 94 -19.94 -3.72 2.02
N ASN A 95 -20.84 -3.69 1.03
CA ASN A 95 -22.24 -3.31 1.21
C ASN A 95 -22.43 -2.03 2.04
N ASN A 96 -21.68 -0.97 1.71
CA ASN A 96 -21.63 0.32 2.41
C ASN A 96 -21.15 0.30 3.87
N GLN A 97 -20.68 -0.83 4.39
CA GLN A 97 -20.05 -0.93 5.70
C GLN A 97 -18.52 -0.85 5.59
N LYS A 98 -17.90 -0.05 6.47
CA LYS A 98 -16.44 0.09 6.56
C LYS A 98 -15.87 -1.09 7.32
N ILE A 99 -15.27 -2.03 6.59
CA ILE A 99 -14.71 -3.26 7.14
C ILE A 99 -13.27 -3.06 7.62
N PHE A 100 -12.51 -2.21 6.95
CA PHE A 100 -11.12 -1.93 7.32
C PHE A 100 -10.72 -0.51 6.95
N LYS A 101 -9.80 0.06 7.74
CA LYS A 101 -9.21 1.37 7.51
C LYS A 101 -7.71 1.29 7.75
N ALA A 102 -6.93 1.78 6.79
CA ALA A 102 -5.51 2.05 6.96
C ALA A 102 -5.21 3.51 6.62
N SER A 103 -4.26 4.09 7.34
CA SER A 103 -3.77 5.42 7.03
C SER A 103 -2.28 5.54 7.28
N PHE A 104 -1.58 6.23 6.39
CA PHE A 104 -0.20 6.63 6.54
C PHE A 104 -0.10 8.15 6.38
N LYS A 105 0.71 8.78 7.22
CA LYS A 105 1.08 10.19 7.10
C LYS A 105 2.56 10.33 7.40
N GLY A 106 3.31 10.88 6.45
CA GLY A 106 4.73 11.17 6.57
C GLY A 106 5.02 12.62 6.27
N ARG A 107 6.08 13.16 6.87
CA ARG A 107 6.67 14.44 6.47
C ARG A 107 7.93 14.13 5.68
N SER A 108 8.15 14.89 4.61
CA SER A 108 9.41 14.89 3.89
C SER A 108 10.48 15.53 4.76
N ILE A 109 11.70 15.05 4.63
CA ILE A 109 12.89 15.72 5.16
C ILE A 109 13.88 15.87 4.01
N GLU A 110 14.74 16.86 4.11
CA GLU A 110 15.78 17.10 3.11
C GLU A 110 16.65 15.86 2.90
N MET A 111 16.91 15.53 1.64
CA MET A 111 17.72 14.38 1.26
C MET A 111 19.21 14.75 1.31
N ASN A 112 19.80 14.61 2.49
CA ASN A 112 21.24 14.75 2.72
C ASN A 112 21.79 13.53 3.48
N ASP A 113 23.10 13.33 3.42
CA ASP A 113 23.78 12.14 3.96
C ASP A 113 23.49 11.92 5.45
N LYS A 114 23.45 13.01 6.23
CA LYS A 114 23.15 12.98 7.66
C LYS A 114 21.74 12.44 7.91
N ASN A 115 20.75 12.91 7.16
CA ASN A 115 19.36 12.48 7.27
C ASN A 115 19.18 11.04 6.80
N ILE A 116 19.85 10.63 5.72
CA ILE A 116 19.83 9.25 5.21
C ILE A 116 20.38 8.30 6.27
N LEU A 117 21.57 8.58 6.82
CA LEU A 117 22.21 7.73 7.82
C LEU A 117 21.36 7.64 9.10
N ARG A 118 20.80 8.77 9.54
CA ARG A 118 19.88 8.83 10.69
C ARG A 118 18.63 7.98 10.46
N ILE A 119 18.00 8.09 9.28
CA ILE A 119 16.81 7.30 8.93
C ILE A 119 17.17 5.82 8.87
N PHE A 120 18.30 5.45 8.27
CA PHE A 120 18.75 4.08 8.15
C PHE A 120 18.83 3.40 9.52
N PHE A 121 19.58 3.97 10.47
CA PHE A 121 19.70 3.38 11.81
C PHE A 121 18.39 3.42 12.60
N LYS A 122 17.62 4.50 12.50
CA LYS A 122 16.31 4.60 13.17
C LYS A 122 15.32 3.53 12.66
N ASN A 123 15.39 3.18 11.38
CA ASN A 123 14.47 2.26 10.72
C ASN A 123 15.14 0.93 10.38
N PHE A 124 16.26 0.59 11.01
CA PHE A 124 17.05 -0.59 10.68
C PHE A 124 16.23 -1.89 10.71
N PHE A 125 15.35 -2.02 11.70
CA PHE A 125 14.45 -3.17 11.86
C PHE A 125 13.04 -2.96 11.26
N GLN A 126 12.82 -1.90 10.48
CA GLN A 126 11.49 -1.51 10.01
C GLN A 126 10.81 -2.61 9.20
N ASN A 127 11.51 -3.22 8.25
CA ASN A 127 10.93 -4.28 7.41
C ASN A 127 10.53 -5.51 8.24
N LEU A 128 11.35 -5.90 9.23
CA LEU A 128 11.02 -7.00 10.15
C LEU A 128 9.80 -6.66 11.02
N LYS A 129 9.73 -5.42 11.54
CA LYS A 129 8.58 -4.94 12.32
C LYS A 129 7.28 -4.98 11.53
N VAL A 130 7.32 -4.62 10.24
CA VAL A 130 6.13 -4.67 9.37
C VAL A 130 5.63 -6.10 9.23
N THR A 131 6.51 -7.04 8.88
CA THR A 131 6.16 -8.45 8.72
C THR A 131 5.67 -9.06 10.03
N ALA A 132 6.39 -8.86 11.13
CA ALA A 132 6.01 -9.33 12.46
C ALA A 132 4.64 -8.75 12.89
N GLY A 133 4.40 -7.46 12.63
CA GLY A 133 3.12 -6.80 12.94
C GLY A 133 1.95 -7.39 12.16
N ILE A 134 2.14 -7.75 10.88
CA ILE A 134 1.10 -8.42 10.08
C ILE A 134 0.77 -9.79 10.65
N HIS A 135 1.78 -10.59 10.99
CA HIS A 135 1.55 -11.92 11.58
C HIS A 135 0.93 -11.83 12.98
N PHE A 136 1.33 -10.84 13.79
CA PHE A 136 0.76 -10.62 15.10
C PHE A 136 -0.72 -10.23 15.03
N GLU A 137 -1.09 -9.29 14.16
CA GLU A 137 -2.49 -8.90 13.99
C GLU A 137 -3.32 -10.04 13.40
N ALA A 138 -2.74 -10.84 12.48
CA ALA A 138 -3.38 -12.06 11.97
C ALA A 138 -3.67 -13.08 13.09
N LEU A 139 -2.71 -13.33 13.99
CA LEU A 139 -2.90 -14.21 15.14
C LEU A 139 -3.97 -13.65 16.09
N LYS A 140 -3.94 -12.35 16.36
CA LYS A 140 -4.92 -11.68 17.21
C LYS A 140 -6.34 -11.78 16.66
N LEU A 141 -6.52 -11.61 15.35
CA LEU A 141 -7.81 -11.81 14.67
C LEU A 141 -8.26 -13.27 14.77
N PHE A 142 -7.35 -14.22 14.58
CA PHE A 142 -7.64 -15.63 14.72
C PHE A 142 -8.13 -15.99 16.14
N VAL A 143 -7.42 -15.52 17.17
CA VAL A 143 -7.81 -15.71 18.59
C VAL A 143 -9.17 -15.06 18.90
N LYS A 144 -9.51 -13.94 18.22
CA LYS A 144 -10.83 -13.29 18.32
C LYS A 144 -11.94 -13.99 17.52
N GLY A 145 -11.66 -15.14 16.89
CA GLY A 145 -12.64 -15.91 16.14
C GLY A 145 -12.89 -15.41 14.71
N ALA A 146 -11.96 -14.65 14.12
CA ALA A 146 -12.08 -14.26 12.72
C ALA A 146 -12.07 -15.49 11.79
N THR A 147 -13.03 -15.54 10.87
CA THR A 147 -13.17 -16.68 9.95
C THR A 147 -12.03 -16.69 8.94
N TYR A 148 -11.32 -17.82 8.87
CA TYR A 148 -10.32 -18.06 7.83
C TYR A 148 -11.00 -18.31 6.48
N ILE A 149 -10.61 -17.54 5.48
CA ILE A 149 -11.10 -17.64 4.10
C ILE A 149 -9.98 -18.24 3.25
N LYS A 150 -10.28 -19.36 2.59
CA LYS A 150 -9.33 -20.00 1.67
C LYS A 150 -8.97 -19.05 0.54
N LYS A 151 -7.67 -18.92 0.26
CA LYS A 151 -7.15 -18.05 -0.81
C LYS A 151 -7.81 -18.39 -2.16
N PRO A 152 -8.46 -17.43 -2.84
CA PRO A 152 -8.97 -17.62 -4.19
C PRO A 152 -7.83 -17.67 -5.21
N LYS A 153 -8.14 -18.06 -6.46
CA LYS A 153 -7.15 -17.97 -7.54
C LYS A 153 -6.73 -16.51 -7.73
N LYS A 154 -5.43 -16.29 -7.98
CA LYS A 154 -4.88 -14.97 -8.29
C LYS A 154 -5.60 -14.40 -9.53
N PRO A 155 -5.85 -13.07 -9.60
CA PRO A 155 -6.36 -12.44 -10.82
C PRO A 155 -5.51 -12.80 -12.03
N LYS A 156 -6.15 -13.10 -13.17
CA LYS A 156 -5.45 -13.38 -14.44
C LYS A 156 -4.64 -12.17 -14.90
N ASN A 157 -5.24 -10.98 -14.80
CA ASN A 157 -4.58 -9.73 -15.17
C ASN A 157 -3.81 -9.18 -13.97
N PHE A 158 -2.56 -8.78 -14.20
CA PHE A 158 -1.74 -8.13 -13.18
C PHE A 158 -2.27 -6.73 -12.82
N PHE A 159 -2.89 -6.05 -13.80
CA PHE A 159 -3.48 -4.73 -13.66
C PHE A 159 -5.01 -4.79 -13.65
N SER A 160 -5.62 -3.89 -12.88
CA SER A 160 -7.04 -3.57 -12.97
C SER A 160 -7.25 -2.06 -13.00
N GLU A 161 -8.26 -1.63 -13.76
CA GLU A 161 -8.76 -0.26 -13.70
C GLU A 161 -9.40 0.00 -12.33
N GLY A 162 -9.16 1.20 -11.82
CA GLY A 162 -9.72 1.70 -10.56
C GLY A 162 -10.88 2.66 -10.73
#